data_AF-A0A9P5QPM4-F1
#
_entry.id   AF-A0A9P5QPM4-F1
#
_cell.length_a   1.000
_cell.length_b   1.000
_cell.length_c   1.000
_cell.angle_alpha   90.00
_cell.angle_beta   90.00
_cell.angle_gamma   90.00
#
_symmetry.space_group_name_H-M   'P 1'
#
loop_
_entity.id
_entity.type
_entity.pdbx_description
1 polymer ?
#
loop_
_entity_poly.entity_id
_entity_poly.type
_entity_poly.pdbx_seq_one_letter_code
_entity_poly.pdbx_strand_id
1 'polypeptide(L)'
;MFKVSDMFQSSQKIGKIIEKEYAATSLTIACQDGPEAGQTVPHCHVHIVPRRLGDYVSNDDIYSDISSNSNELLTKSDLSEPKGVDNDERRPRSEQDMAEEASRLSFLLQEEFAN
;
A
#
# COMPACT_ATOMS: atom_id res chain seq x y z
N MET A 1 -18.74 15.14 0.29
CA MET A 1 -19.33 13.85 -0.15
C MET A 1 -18.62 13.26 -1.37
N PHE A 2 -18.37 14.02 -2.45
CA PHE A 2 -17.72 13.51 -3.66
C PHE A 2 -16.32 12.90 -3.45
N LYS A 3 -15.45 13.51 -2.63
CA LYS A 3 -14.07 13.02 -2.40
C LYS A 3 -13.99 11.63 -1.76
N VAL A 4 -14.88 11.33 -0.81
CA VAL A 4 -14.90 10.02 -0.12
C VAL A 4 -15.36 8.94 -1.09
N SER A 5 -16.44 9.20 -1.83
CA SER A 5 -16.94 8.28 -2.85
C SER A 5 -15.89 8.01 -3.93
N ASP A 6 -15.22 9.06 -4.42
CA ASP A 6 -14.19 8.96 -5.45
C ASP A 6 -12.98 8.15 -5.00
N MET A 7 -12.52 8.37 -3.76
CA MET A 7 -11.43 7.61 -3.16
C MET A 7 -11.76 6.11 -3.12
N PHE A 8 -12.90 5.72 -2.54
CA PHE A 8 -13.25 4.30 -2.41
C PHE A 8 -13.66 3.64 -3.73
N GLN A 9 -14.23 4.38 -4.68
CA GLN A 9 -14.45 3.88 -6.04
C GLN A 9 -13.12 3.61 -6.75
N SER A 10 -12.15 4.51 -6.60
CA SER A 10 -10.80 4.32 -7.13
C SER A 10 -10.12 3.13 -6.47
N SER A 11 -10.22 2.99 -5.14
CA SER A 11 -9.69 1.83 -4.41
C SER A 11 -10.29 0.51 -4.89
N GLN A 12 -11.60 0.48 -5.16
CA GLN A 12 -12.26 -0.71 -5.70
C GLN A 12 -11.73 -1.07 -7.10
N LYS A 13 -11.57 -0.08 -7.98
CA LYS A 13 -11.05 -0.30 -9.34
C LYS A 13 -9.60 -0.78 -9.31
N ILE A 14 -8.75 -0.11 -8.53
CA ILE A 14 -7.35 -0.48 -8.34
C ILE A 14 -7.25 -1.87 -7.73
N GLY A 15 -8.06 -2.18 -6.71
CA GLY A 15 -8.09 -3.48 -6.05
C GLY A 15 -8.31 -4.64 -7.02
N LYS A 16 -9.24 -4.51 -7.97
CA LYS A 16 -9.47 -5.55 -8.99
C LYS A 16 -8.25 -5.84 -9.85
N ILE A 17 -7.52 -4.80 -10.26
CA ILE A 17 -6.28 -4.95 -11.04
C ILE A 17 -5.19 -5.60 -10.20
N ILE A 18 -5.06 -5.17 -8.94
CA ILE A 18 -4.07 -5.72 -8.00
C ILE A 18 -4.34 -7.20 -7.72
N GLU A 19 -5.60 -7.61 -7.53
CA GLU A 19 -5.95 -9.04 -7.37
C GLU A 19 -5.52 -9.87 -8.60
N LYS A 20 -5.84 -9.39 -9.81
CA LYS A 20 -5.51 -10.07 -11.06
C LYS A 20 -4.00 -10.15 -11.29
N GLU A 21 -3.31 -9.02 -11.20
CA GLU A 21 -1.87 -8.93 -11.48
C GLU A 21 -1.03 -9.77 -10.51
N TYR A 22 -1.40 -9.73 -9.23
CA TYR A 22 -0.70 -10.47 -8.19
C TYR A 22 -1.41 -11.78 -7.84
N ALA A 23 -2.17 -12.39 -8.76
CA ALA A 23 -2.81 -13.69 -8.59
C ALA A 23 -3.37 -13.94 -7.17
N ALA A 24 -3.99 -12.90 -6.62
CA ALA A 24 -4.54 -12.88 -5.28
C ALA A 24 -6.02 -13.23 -5.32
N THR A 25 -6.52 -13.70 -4.18
CA THR A 25 -7.90 -14.16 -4.04
C THR A 25 -8.74 -13.23 -3.17
N SER A 26 -8.08 -12.29 -2.49
CA SER A 26 -8.69 -11.34 -1.58
C SER A 26 -7.81 -10.10 -1.44
N LEU A 27 -8.35 -9.04 -0.82
CA LEU A 27 -7.62 -7.81 -0.51
C LEU A 27 -7.77 -7.48 0.98
N THR A 28 -6.74 -6.87 1.55
CA THR A 28 -6.86 -6.05 2.75
C THR A 28 -6.86 -4.58 2.33
N ILE A 29 -7.93 -3.86 2.69
CA ILE A 29 -8.04 -2.42 2.46
C ILE A 29 -8.08 -1.72 3.82
N ALA A 30 -7.09 -0.87 4.11
CA ALA A 30 -6.95 -0.22 5.41
C ALA A 30 -6.78 1.30 5.27
N CYS A 31 -7.34 2.06 6.21
CA CYS A 31 -7.18 3.51 6.32
C CYS A 31 -6.84 3.84 7.79
N GLN A 32 -5.73 4.54 7.99
CA GLN A 32 -5.27 4.97 9.31
C GLN A 32 -5.52 6.47 9.42
N ASP A 33 -6.64 6.84 10.03
CA ASP A 33 -7.06 8.25 10.19
C ASP A 33 -6.60 8.79 11.54
N GLY A 34 -5.48 9.50 11.54
CA GLY A 34 -4.88 10.13 12.71
C GLY A 34 -3.74 9.32 13.36
N PRO A 35 -2.92 9.98 14.21
CA PRO A 35 -1.74 9.36 14.83
C PRO A 35 -2.05 8.11 15.65
N GLU A 36 -3.16 8.10 16.39
CA GLU A 36 -3.58 6.99 17.24
C GLU A 36 -4.01 5.75 16.44
N ALA A 37 -4.35 5.92 15.16
CA ALA A 37 -4.60 4.82 14.22
C ALA A 37 -3.31 4.31 13.55
N GLY A 38 -2.15 4.90 13.86
CA GLY A 38 -0.86 4.59 13.26
C GLY A 38 -0.51 5.44 12.05
N GLN A 39 -1.23 6.53 11.76
CA GLN A 39 -0.89 7.41 10.63
C GLN A 39 0.43 8.14 10.85
N THR A 40 1.24 8.24 9.81
CA THR A 40 2.56 8.90 9.88
C THR A 40 2.78 9.98 8.86
N VAL A 41 2.35 9.75 7.62
CA VAL A 41 2.26 10.81 6.63
C VAL A 41 0.93 11.54 6.86
N PRO A 42 0.93 12.85 7.15
CA PRO A 42 -0.28 13.62 7.41
C PRO A 42 -1.05 13.94 6.11
N HIS A 43 -1.44 12.88 5.42
CA HIS A 43 -2.22 12.87 4.19
C HIS A 43 -3.13 11.64 4.21
N CYS A 44 -4.42 11.82 3.89
CA CYS A 44 -5.36 10.72 3.82
C CYS A 44 -4.97 9.77 2.67
N HIS A 45 -4.70 8.52 3.00
CA HIS A 45 -4.39 7.47 2.04
C HIS A 45 -5.01 6.14 2.48
N VAL A 46 -5.06 5.19 1.56
CA VAL A 46 -5.57 3.84 1.79
C VAL A 46 -4.53 2.84 1.33
N HIS A 47 -4.31 1.82 2.15
CA HIS A 47 -3.50 0.66 1.76
C HIS A 47 -4.39 -0.34 1.02
N ILE A 48 -3.89 -0.88 -0.09
CA ILE A 48 -4.52 -1.97 -0.84
C ILE A 48 -3.49 -3.09 -0.94
N VAL A 49 -3.69 -4.15 -0.16
CA VAL A 49 -2.72 -5.25 -0.05
C VAL A 49 -3.33 -6.53 -0.61
N PRO A 50 -2.75 -7.13 -1.68
CA PRO A 50 -3.19 -8.42 -2.20
C PRO A 50 -2.99 -9.54 -1.20
N ARG A 51 -3.99 -10.40 -1.04
CA ARG A 51 -4.01 -11.53 -0.10
C ARG A 51 -4.17 -12.87 -0.79
N ARG A 52 -3.48 -13.88 -0.27
CA ARG A 52 -3.53 -15.27 -0.74
C ARG A 52 -3.64 -16.21 0.45
N LEU A 53 -4.17 -17.41 0.23
CA LEU A 53 -4.18 -18.43 1.29
C LEU A 53 -2.73 -18.75 1.71
N GLY A 54 -2.45 -18.61 3.00
CA GLY A 54 -1.13 -18.89 3.58
C GLY A 54 -0.06 -17.83 3.34
N ASP A 55 -0.45 -16.61 2.91
CA ASP A 55 0.48 -15.48 2.85
C ASP A 55 0.98 -15.03 4.24
N TYR A 56 0.14 -15.20 5.25
CA TYR A 56 0.47 -15.05 6.66
C TYR A 56 0.13 -16.32 7.44
N VAL A 57 0.90 -16.57 8.51
CA VAL A 57 0.63 -17.67 9.46
C VAL A 57 -0.61 -17.32 10.29
N SER A 58 -0.67 -16.10 10.82
CA SER A 58 -1.88 -15.53 11.42
C SER A 58 -2.34 -14.33 10.60
N ASN A 59 -3.63 -14.28 10.26
CA ASN A 59 -4.18 -13.17 9.48
C ASN A 59 -4.02 -11.81 10.16
N ASP A 60 -3.90 -11.79 11.50
CA ASP A 60 -3.75 -10.56 12.27
C ASP A 60 -2.32 -10.00 12.20
N ASP A 61 -1.34 -10.77 11.75
CA ASP A 61 0.06 -10.33 11.62
C ASP A 61 0.18 -9.17 10.61
N ILE A 62 -0.72 -9.10 9.63
CA ILE A 62 -0.77 -8.01 8.64
C ILE A 62 -0.97 -6.63 9.28
N TYR A 63 -1.65 -6.54 10.44
CA TYR A 63 -1.88 -5.25 11.08
C TYR A 63 -0.59 -4.67 11.65
N SER A 64 0.31 -5.53 12.15
CA SER A 64 1.66 -5.14 12.56
C SER A 64 2.44 -4.62 11.36
N ASP A 65 2.36 -5.30 10.21
CA ASP A 65 3.07 -4.88 8.99
C ASP A 65 2.55 -3.55 8.43
N ILE A 66 1.22 -3.37 8.39
CA ILE A 66 0.61 -2.12 7.90
C ILE A 66 0.97 -0.95 8.82
N SER A 67 0.89 -1.15 10.14
CA SER A 67 1.20 -0.11 11.13
C SER A 67 2.70 0.23 11.23
N SER A 68 3.57 -0.76 11.01
CA SER A 68 5.02 -0.55 11.02
C SER A 68 5.47 0.20 9.76
N ASN A 69 4.94 -0.16 8.58
CA ASN A 69 5.21 0.57 7.32
C ASN A 69 4.79 2.04 7.36
N SER A 70 3.86 2.39 8.24
CA SER A 70 3.53 3.76 8.50
C SER A 70 4.59 4.41 9.42
N ASN A 71 5.07 3.80 10.51
CA ASN A 71 5.69 4.41 11.71
C ASN A 71 6.92 5.35 11.57
N GLU A 72 7.28 5.88 10.40
CA GLU A 72 8.22 6.99 10.25
C GLU A 72 7.57 8.35 10.57
N LEU A 73 7.25 8.56 11.85
CA LEU A 73 7.09 9.92 12.38
C LEU A 73 8.44 10.63 12.26
N LEU A 74 8.58 11.46 11.23
CA LEU A 74 9.72 12.35 11.02
C LEU A 74 10.00 13.18 12.29
N THR A 75 10.93 12.71 13.13
CA THR A 75 11.56 13.58 14.12
C THR A 75 12.62 14.40 13.40
N LYS A 76 12.60 15.72 13.57
CA LYS A 76 13.50 16.68 12.88
C LYS A 76 15.00 16.46 13.14
N SER A 77 15.38 15.43 13.90
CA SER A 77 16.75 15.06 14.26
C SER A 77 17.42 14.04 13.34
N ASP A 78 16.70 13.42 12.39
CA ASP A 78 17.21 12.26 11.63
C ASP A 78 17.70 12.55 10.19
N LEU A 79 17.97 13.81 9.85
CA LEU A 79 18.41 14.20 8.48
C LEU A 79 19.84 13.77 8.09
N SER A 80 20.55 12.99 8.91
CA SER A 80 21.97 12.65 8.66
C SER A 80 22.21 11.28 8.06
N GLU A 81 21.23 10.37 8.01
CA GLU A 81 21.45 9.01 7.50
C GLU A 81 20.21 8.51 6.75
N PRO A 82 20.36 7.89 5.57
CA PRO A 82 19.24 7.23 4.89
C PRO A 82 18.86 5.99 5.70
N LYS A 83 17.87 6.11 6.58
CA LYS A 83 17.41 5.00 7.42
C LYS A 83 16.45 4.13 6.62
N GLY A 84 16.82 2.85 6.52
CA GLY A 84 16.16 1.85 5.69
C GLY A 84 14.82 1.38 6.25
N VAL A 85 14.02 0.82 5.36
CA VAL A 85 12.76 0.11 5.60
C VAL A 85 12.87 -0.97 6.70
N ASP A 86 11.80 -1.14 7.47
CA ASP A 86 11.69 -1.82 8.79
C ASP A 86 11.91 -3.34 8.84
N ASN A 87 12.55 -3.93 7.84
CA ASN A 87 13.05 -5.28 7.92
C ASN A 87 14.43 -5.27 7.28
N ASP A 88 15.47 -5.63 8.03
CA ASP A 88 16.86 -5.67 7.54
C ASP A 88 17.00 -6.55 6.28
N GLU A 89 16.05 -7.47 6.04
CA GLU A 89 15.93 -8.28 4.82
C GLU A 89 15.12 -7.61 3.69
N ARG A 90 14.17 -6.72 4.03
CA ARG A 90 13.37 -6.00 3.04
C ARG A 90 14.22 -4.87 2.49
N ARG A 91 14.74 -5.01 1.29
CA ARG A 91 15.51 -3.95 0.64
C ARG A 91 14.54 -2.94 0.02
N PRO A 92 14.80 -1.62 0.13
CA PRO A 92 14.09 -0.64 -0.68
C PRO A 92 14.16 -1.09 -2.14
N ARG A 93 13.01 -1.10 -2.82
CA ARG A 93 12.97 -1.35 -4.27
C ARG A 93 13.64 -0.20 -4.99
N SER A 94 14.28 -0.46 -6.12
CA SER A 94 14.83 0.62 -6.93
C SER A 94 13.70 1.47 -7.52
N GLU A 95 13.98 2.75 -7.81
CA GLU A 95 13.04 3.61 -8.52
C GLU A 95 12.66 3.02 -9.89
N GLN A 96 13.60 2.34 -10.53
CA GLN A 96 13.36 1.66 -11.80
C GLN A 96 12.31 0.54 -11.64
N ASP A 97 12.47 -0.34 -10.64
CA ASP A 97 11.50 -1.42 -10.39
C ASP A 97 10.09 -0.86 -10.10
N MET A 98 10.01 0.22 -9.32
CA MET A 98 8.74 0.89 -9.02
C MET A 98 8.12 1.52 -10.28
N ALA A 99 8.92 2.14 -11.14
CA ALA A 99 8.45 2.76 -12.38
C ALA A 99 7.97 1.73 -13.40
N GLU A 100 8.68 0.60 -13.53
CA GLU A 100 8.28 -0.53 -14.38
C GLU A 100 6.96 -1.13 -13.89
N GLU A 101 6.83 -1.37 -12.59
CA GLU A 101 5.59 -1.87 -11.98
C GLU A 101 4.43 -0.89 -12.19
N ALA A 102 4.63 0.41 -11.95
CA ALA A 102 3.61 1.44 -12.15
C ALA A 102 3.17 1.52 -13.61
N SER A 103 4.10 1.41 -14.57
CA SER A 103 3.79 1.42 -16.00
C SER A 103 2.92 0.23 -16.40
N ARG A 104 3.26 -0.97 -15.90
CA ARG A 104 2.46 -2.19 -16.11
C ARG A 104 1.06 -2.07 -15.51
N LEU A 105 0.96 -1.62 -14.26
CA LEU A 105 -0.34 -1.45 -13.58
C LEU A 105 -1.21 -0.40 -14.28
N SER A 106 -0.60 0.71 -14.74
CA SER A 106 -1.31 1.73 -15.51
C SER A 106 -1.87 1.17 -16.83
N PHE A 107 -1.12 0.32 -17.52
CA PHE A 107 -1.59 -0.33 -18.73
C PHE A 107 -2.81 -1.24 -18.47
N LEU A 108 -2.75 -2.07 -17.42
CA LEU A 108 -3.85 -2.96 -17.04
C LEU A 108 -5.11 -2.20 -16.60
N LEU A 109 -4.93 -1.09 -15.89
CA LEU A 109 -6.03 -0.19 -15.52
C LEU A 109 -6.74 0.38 -16.75
N GLN A 110 -5.97 0.78 -17.77
CA GLN A 110 -6.55 1.28 -19.02
C GLN A 110 -7.28 0.16 -19.77
N GLU A 111 -6.66 -1.02 -19.90
CA GLU A 111 -7.24 -2.16 -20.61
C GLU A 111 -8.58 -2.62 -20.00
N GLU A 112 -8.65 -2.76 -18.68
CA GLU A 112 -9.85 -3.27 -17.99
C GLU A 112 -11.03 -2.28 -18.04
N PHE A 113 -10.75 -0.97 -18.08
CA PHE A 113 -11.77 0.08 -17.98
C PHE A 113 -11.89 0.97 -19.23
N ALA A 114 -11.33 0.56 -20.38
CA ALA A 114 -11.41 1.27 -21.66
C ALA A 114 -12.77 1.12 -22.40
N ASN A 115 -13.78 0.53 -21.76
CA ASN A 115 -15.13 0.35 -22.33
C ASN A 115 -16.17 1.27 -21.69
#